data_AF-O81433-F1
#
_entry.id   AF-O81433-F1
#
_cell.length_a   1.000
_cell.length_b   1.000
_cell.length_c   1.000
_cell.angle_alpha   90.00
_cell.angle_beta   90.00
_cell.angle_gamma   90.00
#
_symmetry.space_group_name_H-M   'P 1'
#
loop_
_entity.id
_entity.type
_entity.pdbx_description
1 polymer ?
#
loop_
_entity_poly.entity_id
_entity_poly.type
_entity_poly.pdbx_seq_one_letter_code
_entity_poly.pdbx_strand_id
1 'polypeptide(L)'
;MLRQTTKRAFLGLASQNPTPFPVVSRLYHPNVIDHYDNPRNVGSFDKNDPNVGTGLVGAPQCGDVMKLQVKFDGSGQIIDAKFKTFGCGSAIAASSVATEWVKGKSVEEVLTIKNSQIAKHLSLPPVKLHCSMLAEDAIKAAIKNYKEKQDKANGETVETIDSTYLHGIGS
;
A
#
# COMPACT_ATOMS: atom_id res chain seq x y z
N MET A 1 -49.44 47.79 60.99
CA MET A 1 -48.55 46.78 61.61
C MET A 1 -48.07 45.81 60.54
N LEU A 2 -46.76 45.60 60.48
CA LEU A 2 -45.94 44.99 59.41
C LEU A 2 -46.49 43.66 58.84
N ARG A 3 -46.60 43.56 57.50
CA ARG A 3 -46.71 42.27 56.80
C ARG A 3 -45.49 42.04 55.90
N GLN A 4 -44.50 41.40 56.52
CA GLN A 4 -43.55 40.39 56.02
C GLN A 4 -43.32 40.31 54.50
N THR A 5 -42.15 40.78 54.06
CA THR A 5 -41.56 40.50 52.74
C THR A 5 -40.79 39.18 52.78
N THR A 6 -41.31 38.12 52.16
CA THR A 6 -40.63 36.83 52.02
C THR A 6 -39.63 36.86 50.87
N LYS A 7 -38.35 37.01 51.19
CA LYS A 7 -37.22 36.81 50.27
C LYS A 7 -37.09 35.32 49.95
N ARG A 8 -37.53 34.88 48.76
CA ARG A 8 -37.20 33.55 48.24
C ARG A 8 -35.79 33.58 47.63
N ALA A 9 -34.87 32.89 48.29
CA ALA A 9 -33.52 32.64 47.80
C ALA A 9 -33.57 31.75 46.55
N PHE A 10 -33.09 32.25 45.43
CA PHE A 10 -32.93 31.49 44.20
C PHE A 10 -31.69 30.60 44.35
N LEU A 11 -31.93 29.30 44.61
CA LEU A 11 -30.90 28.28 44.79
C LEU A 11 -30.17 28.10 43.45
N GLY A 12 -28.94 28.59 43.37
CA GLY A 12 -28.12 28.51 42.16
C GLY A 12 -27.87 27.06 41.76
N LEU A 13 -28.31 26.69 40.56
CA LEU A 13 -27.88 25.46 39.91
C LEU A 13 -26.38 25.58 39.63
N ALA A 14 -25.58 24.80 40.36
CA ALA A 14 -24.18 24.58 40.05
C ALA A 14 -24.08 23.90 38.68
N SER A 15 -23.67 24.67 37.67
CA SER A 15 -23.28 24.17 36.36
C SER A 15 -22.12 23.20 36.55
N GLN A 16 -22.40 21.91 36.46
CA GLN A 16 -21.37 20.88 36.49
C GLN A 16 -20.57 20.99 35.20
N ASN A 17 -19.41 21.64 35.30
CA ASN A 17 -18.42 21.71 34.26
C ASN A 17 -17.98 20.27 33.94
N PRO A 18 -18.27 19.71 32.75
CA PRO A 18 -17.86 18.35 32.44
C PRO A 18 -16.33 18.32 32.45
N THR A 19 -15.76 17.47 33.30
CA THR A 19 -14.32 17.20 33.29
C THR A 19 -13.92 16.77 31.89
N PRO A 20 -12.90 17.40 31.26
CA PRO A 20 -12.45 16.95 29.96
C PRO A 20 -11.94 15.52 30.12
N PHE A 21 -12.61 14.57 29.45
CA PHE A 21 -12.17 13.19 29.39
C PHE A 21 -10.69 13.16 28.98
N PRO A 22 -9.85 12.31 29.61
CA PRO A 22 -8.46 12.19 29.21
C PRO A 22 -8.44 11.86 27.71
N VAL A 23 -7.89 12.77 26.92
CA VAL A 23 -7.72 12.58 25.49
C VAL A 23 -6.71 11.45 25.34
N VAL A 24 -7.19 10.22 25.17
CA VAL A 24 -6.33 9.07 24.91
C VAL A 24 -5.69 9.33 23.56
N SER A 25 -4.43 9.80 23.57
CA SER A 25 -3.61 9.85 22.37
C SER A 25 -3.53 8.43 21.84
N ARG A 26 -4.22 8.14 20.74
CA ARG A 26 -4.07 6.85 20.05
C ARG A 26 -2.67 6.83 19.48
N LEU A 27 -1.73 6.22 20.21
CA LEU A 27 -0.36 6.09 19.77
C LEU A 27 -0.32 5.15 18.57
N TYR A 28 0.08 5.68 17.42
CA TYR A 28 0.56 4.86 16.31
C TYR A 28 1.92 4.28 16.69
N HIS A 29 2.20 3.07 16.21
CA HIS A 29 3.52 2.48 16.39
C HIS A 29 4.57 3.37 15.70
N PRO A 30 5.76 3.59 16.30
CA PRO A 30 6.80 4.46 15.72
C PRO A 30 7.13 4.11 14.28
N ASN A 31 7.17 2.81 13.92
CA ASN A 31 7.42 2.38 12.53
C ASN A 31 6.31 2.85 11.56
N VAL A 32 5.05 2.90 11.99
CA VAL A 32 3.97 3.42 11.14
C VAL A 32 4.17 4.92 10.91
N ILE A 33 4.56 5.64 11.95
CA ILE A 33 4.81 7.09 11.87
C ILE A 33 6.00 7.36 10.94
N ASP A 34 7.12 6.66 11.11
CA ASP A 34 8.32 6.85 10.29
C ASP A 34 8.04 6.60 8.79
N HIS A 35 7.41 5.47 8.46
CA HIS A 35 7.08 5.16 7.06
C HIS A 35 5.94 6.02 6.49
N TYR A 36 5.13 6.67 7.34
CA TYR A 36 4.09 7.61 6.91
C TYR A 36 4.68 8.99 6.62
N ASP A 37 5.52 9.51 7.51
CA ASP A 37 6.14 10.84 7.37
C ASP A 37 7.24 10.83 6.31
N ASN A 38 8.01 9.73 6.23
CA ASN A 38 9.12 9.55 5.31
C ASN A 38 8.95 8.27 4.46
N PRO A 39 7.94 8.23 3.56
CA PRO A 39 7.71 7.06 2.74
C PRO A 39 8.88 6.85 1.76
N ARG A 40 9.52 5.70 1.88
CA ARG A 40 10.63 5.29 1.02
C ARG A 40 10.12 4.88 -0.34
N ASN A 41 10.86 5.13 -1.41
CA ASN A 41 10.53 4.63 -2.76
C ASN A 41 9.22 5.18 -3.37
N VAL A 42 8.73 6.35 -2.94
CA VAL A 42 7.59 6.99 -3.61
C VAL A 42 7.96 7.36 -5.05
N GLY A 43 7.10 7.02 -6.01
CA GLY A 43 7.31 7.35 -7.41
C GLY A 43 6.60 6.42 -8.37
N SER A 44 6.95 6.51 -9.64
CA SER A 44 6.43 5.61 -10.67
C SER A 44 7.47 5.43 -11.78
N PHE A 45 7.44 4.27 -12.42
CA PHE A 45 8.18 4.00 -13.65
C PHE A 45 7.26 4.13 -14.87
N ASP A 46 7.86 4.12 -16.06
CA ASP A 46 7.09 3.98 -17.29
C ASP A 46 6.35 2.63 -17.29
N LYS A 47 5.06 2.66 -17.61
CA LYS A 47 4.21 1.48 -17.72
C LYS A 47 4.54 0.63 -18.96
N ASN A 48 5.11 1.26 -19.98
CA ASN A 48 5.45 0.62 -21.24
C ASN A 48 6.81 -0.09 -21.21
N ASP A 49 7.62 0.13 -20.17
CA ASP A 49 8.89 -0.58 -20.00
C ASP A 49 8.60 -2.10 -19.84
N PRO A 50 9.15 -2.96 -20.71
CA PRO A 50 8.93 -4.41 -20.64
C PRO A 50 9.53 -5.03 -19.37
N ASN A 51 10.53 -4.38 -18.78
CA ASN A 51 11.19 -4.83 -17.55
C ASN A 51 10.49 -4.31 -16.28
N VAL A 52 9.35 -3.64 -16.41
CA VAL A 52 8.57 -3.12 -15.27
C VAL A 52 7.27 -3.90 -15.11
N GLY A 53 7.15 -4.63 -14.00
CA GLY A 53 5.89 -5.21 -13.54
C GLY A 53 5.05 -4.16 -12.82
N THR A 54 3.75 -4.07 -13.14
CA THR A 54 2.81 -3.14 -12.48
C THR A 54 1.68 -3.90 -11.80
N GLY A 55 1.53 -3.69 -10.50
CA GLY A 55 0.41 -4.18 -9.70
C GLY A 55 -0.47 -3.01 -9.26
N LEU A 56 -1.69 -2.95 -9.77
CA LEU A 56 -2.72 -2.01 -9.31
C LEU A 56 -3.80 -2.78 -8.58
N VAL A 57 -3.95 -2.52 -7.29
CA VAL A 57 -4.87 -3.23 -6.40
C VAL A 57 -5.60 -2.26 -5.47
N GLY A 58 -6.66 -2.75 -4.84
CA GLY A 58 -7.53 -1.96 -3.98
C GLY A 58 -8.73 -1.41 -4.74
N ALA A 59 -9.59 -0.73 -3.99
CA ALA A 59 -10.89 -0.28 -4.45
C ALA A 59 -11.20 1.05 -3.77
N PRO A 60 -11.59 2.11 -4.52
CA PRO A 60 -11.91 3.41 -3.93
C PRO A 60 -12.99 3.33 -2.84
N GLN A 61 -13.87 2.32 -2.88
CA GLN A 61 -14.91 2.09 -1.89
C GLN A 61 -14.35 1.72 -0.50
N CYS A 62 -13.20 1.06 -0.45
CA CYS A 62 -12.50 0.74 0.81
C CYS A 62 -11.64 1.91 1.30
N GLY A 63 -11.43 2.93 0.46
CA GLY A 63 -10.58 4.08 0.73
C GLY A 63 -9.11 3.87 0.39
N ASP A 64 -8.69 2.64 0.06
CA ASP A 64 -7.29 2.33 -0.23
C ASP A 64 -7.12 1.82 -1.67
N VAL A 65 -6.19 2.43 -2.41
CA VAL A 65 -5.78 2.02 -3.77
C VAL A 65 -4.27 2.12 -3.86
N MET A 66 -3.62 1.02 -4.22
CA MET A 66 -2.16 0.92 -4.31
C MET A 66 -1.72 0.54 -5.72
N LYS A 67 -0.81 1.34 -6.27
CA LYS A 67 -0.03 1.03 -7.47
C LYS A 67 1.41 0.76 -7.06
N LEU A 68 1.84 -0.49 -7.21
CA LEU A 68 3.23 -0.91 -7.06
C LEU A 68 3.84 -1.16 -8.43
N GLN A 69 5.04 -0.64 -8.67
CA GLN A 69 5.81 -0.93 -9.87
C GLN A 69 7.19 -1.47 -9.47
N VAL A 70 7.56 -2.60 -10.04
CA VAL A 70 8.81 -3.31 -9.75
C VAL A 70 9.60 -3.40 -11.04
N LYS A 71 10.86 -2.96 -11.01
CA LYS A 71 11.78 -3.01 -12.14
C LYS A 71 12.72 -4.20 -12.00
N PHE A 72 12.78 -5.01 -13.04
CA PHE A 72 13.60 -6.20 -13.14
C PHE A 72 14.86 -5.93 -13.97
N ASP A 73 15.93 -6.67 -13.71
CA ASP A 73 17.09 -6.76 -14.60
C ASP A 73 16.90 -7.83 -15.68
N GLY A 74 17.86 -7.94 -16.59
CA GLY A 74 17.85 -8.97 -17.64
C GLY A 74 18.02 -10.41 -17.12
N SER A 75 18.34 -10.60 -15.84
CA SER A 75 18.44 -11.91 -15.18
C SER A 75 17.16 -12.27 -14.41
N GLY A 76 16.16 -11.39 -14.36
CA GLY A 76 14.92 -11.58 -13.63
C GLY A 76 14.99 -11.21 -12.13
N GLN A 77 16.04 -10.54 -11.68
CA GLN A 77 16.17 -10.02 -10.31
C GLN A 77 15.59 -8.61 -10.19
N ILE A 78 15.16 -8.22 -9.00
CA ILE A 78 14.53 -6.92 -8.76
C ILE A 78 15.59 -5.85 -8.46
N ILE A 79 15.70 -4.87 -9.35
CA ILE A 79 16.63 -3.74 -9.18
C ILE A 79 16.05 -2.67 -8.26
N ASP A 80 14.80 -2.28 -8.50
CA ASP A 80 14.15 -1.19 -7.79
C ASP A 80 12.63 -1.38 -7.77
N ALA A 81 12.00 -0.80 -6.75
CA ALA A 81 10.56 -0.78 -6.60
C ALA A 81 10.11 0.65 -6.30
N LYS A 82 8.98 1.05 -6.86
CA LYS A 82 8.32 2.33 -6.61
C LYS A 82 6.85 2.13 -6.36
N PHE A 83 6.26 2.97 -5.51
CA PHE A 83 4.84 2.91 -5.26
C PHE A 83 4.17 4.28 -5.32
N LYS A 84 2.87 4.24 -5.61
CA LYS A 84 1.90 5.30 -5.35
C LYS A 84 0.70 4.65 -4.68
N THR A 85 0.33 5.12 -3.50
CA THR A 85 -0.83 4.62 -2.78
C THR A 85 -1.67 5.79 -2.32
N PHE A 86 -2.97 5.60 -2.33
CA PHE A 86 -3.95 6.49 -1.74
C PHE A 86 -4.65 5.72 -0.64
N GLY A 87 -4.80 6.33 0.53
CA GLY A 87 -5.64 5.79 1.60
C GLY A 87 -5.12 6.02 3.01
N CYS A 88 -5.50 5.08 3.87
CA CYS A 88 -5.02 4.83 5.24
C CYS A 88 -3.54 5.23 5.43
N GLY A 89 -3.20 6.01 6.47
CA GLY A 89 -1.79 6.27 6.82
C GLY A 89 -0.99 4.97 7.05
N SER A 90 -1.65 3.93 7.57
CA SER A 90 -1.06 2.58 7.68
C SER A 90 -0.90 1.87 6.33
N ALA A 91 -1.68 2.22 5.29
CA ALA A 91 -1.51 1.70 3.94
C ALA A 91 -0.33 2.37 3.24
N ILE A 92 -0.11 3.67 3.47
CA ILE A 92 1.11 4.37 3.07
C ILE A 92 2.34 3.71 3.73
N ALA A 93 2.27 3.47 5.03
CA ALA A 93 3.35 2.80 5.75
C ALA A 93 3.60 1.38 5.23
N ALA A 94 2.54 0.57 5.05
CA ALA A 94 2.65 -0.79 4.52
C ALA A 94 3.23 -0.81 3.10
N SER A 95 2.83 0.14 2.26
CA SER A 95 3.36 0.28 0.90
C SER A 95 4.86 0.62 0.91
N SER A 96 5.28 1.50 1.80
CA SER A 96 6.69 1.88 1.95
C SER A 96 7.54 0.69 2.41
N VAL A 97 7.10 -0.03 3.43
CA VAL A 97 7.78 -1.26 3.91
C VAL A 97 7.85 -2.31 2.79
N ALA A 98 6.74 -2.53 2.07
CA ALA A 98 6.70 -3.47 0.97
C ALA A 98 7.74 -3.13 -0.11
N THR A 99 7.82 -1.88 -0.56
CA THR A 99 8.82 -1.49 -1.57
C THR A 99 10.26 -1.64 -1.10
N GLU A 100 10.53 -1.36 0.17
CA GLU A 100 11.87 -1.53 0.74
C GLU A 100 12.25 -3.02 0.79
N TRP A 101 11.31 -3.88 1.20
CA TRP A 101 11.55 -5.32 1.30
C TRP A 101 11.63 -6.04 -0.05
N VAL A 102 10.99 -5.49 -1.08
CA VAL A 102 10.97 -6.05 -2.44
C VAL A 102 12.26 -5.72 -3.19
N LYS A 103 12.85 -4.55 -2.91
CA LYS A 103 14.05 -4.08 -3.60
C LYS A 103 15.25 -5.00 -3.35
N GLY A 104 15.93 -5.40 -4.42
CA GLY A 104 17.15 -6.21 -4.35
C GLY A 104 16.93 -7.70 -4.07
N LYS A 105 15.69 -8.18 -4.02
CA LYS A 105 15.36 -9.59 -3.79
C LYS A 105 15.02 -10.34 -5.08
N SER A 106 15.09 -11.67 -5.03
CA SER A 106 14.60 -12.51 -6.12
C SER A 106 13.07 -12.57 -6.16
N VAL A 107 12.51 -13.00 -7.29
CA VAL A 107 11.05 -13.20 -7.45
C VAL A 107 10.53 -14.20 -6.42
N GLU A 108 11.25 -15.29 -6.20
CA GLU A 108 10.90 -16.36 -5.27
C GLU A 108 10.87 -15.83 -3.83
N GLU A 109 11.90 -15.08 -3.43
CA GLU A 109 11.98 -14.48 -2.10
C GLU A 109 10.83 -13.50 -1.87
N VAL A 110 10.52 -12.66 -2.86
CA VAL A 110 9.44 -11.68 -2.74
C VAL A 110 8.08 -12.35 -2.63
N LEU A 111 7.85 -13.47 -3.32
CA LEU A 111 6.61 -14.24 -3.20
C LEU A 111 6.43 -14.90 -1.81
N THR A 112 7.50 -15.02 -1.02
CA THR A 112 7.39 -15.49 0.37
C THR A 112 6.89 -14.42 1.35
N ILE A 113 6.90 -13.14 0.94
CA ILE A 113 6.45 -12.03 1.78
C ILE A 113 4.94 -12.15 2.00
N LYS A 114 4.51 -12.23 3.25
CA LYS A 114 3.11 -12.30 3.66
C LYS A 114 2.67 -11.03 4.37
N ASN A 115 1.38 -10.71 4.27
CA ASN A 115 0.74 -9.62 4.99
C ASN A 115 1.01 -9.69 6.51
N SER A 116 1.08 -10.90 7.09
CA SER A 116 1.34 -11.08 8.52
C SER A 116 2.71 -10.58 8.95
N GLN A 117 3.73 -10.67 8.08
CA GLN A 117 5.06 -10.14 8.35
C GLN A 117 5.03 -8.61 8.35
N ILE A 118 4.36 -8.01 7.36
CA ILE A 118 4.20 -6.55 7.26
C ILE A 118 3.40 -6.02 8.46
N ALA A 119 2.27 -6.66 8.78
CA ALA A 119 1.42 -6.29 9.90
C ALA A 119 2.17 -6.37 11.23
N LYS A 120 2.98 -7.41 11.43
CA LYS A 120 3.82 -7.56 12.62
C LYS A 120 4.90 -6.49 12.68
N HIS A 121 5.56 -6.17 11.56
CA HIS A 121 6.61 -5.16 11.50
C HIS A 121 6.11 -3.74 11.81
N LEU A 122 4.89 -3.44 11.38
CA LEU A 122 4.21 -2.17 11.64
C LEU A 122 3.36 -2.19 12.92
N SER A 123 3.32 -3.32 13.65
CA SER A 123 2.46 -3.52 14.82
C SER A 123 1.01 -3.10 14.56
N LEU A 124 0.46 -3.49 13.40
CA LEU A 124 -0.88 -3.07 13.00
C LEU A 124 -1.95 -3.70 13.91
N PRO A 125 -2.91 -2.91 14.41
CA PRO A 125 -4.06 -3.47 15.13
C PRO A 125 -4.92 -4.32 14.19
N PRO A 126 -5.71 -5.27 14.71
CA PRO A 126 -6.51 -6.20 13.90
C PRO A 126 -7.46 -5.50 12.92
N VAL A 127 -7.93 -4.31 13.28
CA VAL A 127 -8.82 -3.48 12.43
C VAL A 127 -8.14 -2.99 11.15
N LYS A 128 -6.79 -2.92 11.11
CA LYS A 128 -6.00 -2.33 10.02
C LYS A 128 -5.24 -3.37 9.18
N LEU A 129 -5.54 -4.66 9.32
CA LEU A 129 -4.88 -5.72 8.57
C LEU A 129 -5.12 -5.65 7.05
N HIS A 130 -6.19 -4.99 6.61
CA HIS A 130 -6.43 -4.73 5.18
C HIS A 130 -5.31 -3.90 4.54
N CYS A 131 -4.70 -2.96 5.28
CA CYS A 131 -3.60 -2.13 4.77
C CYS A 131 -2.34 -3.00 4.47
N SER A 132 -2.11 -4.10 5.21
CA SER A 132 -1.05 -5.08 4.91
C SER A 132 -1.42 -6.10 3.83
N MET A 133 -2.69 -6.51 3.76
CA MET A 133 -3.17 -7.41 2.69
C MET A 133 -3.05 -6.74 1.32
N LEU A 134 -3.42 -5.45 1.23
CA LEU A 134 -3.29 -4.64 0.03
C LEU A 134 -1.85 -4.63 -0.50
N ALA A 135 -0.86 -4.50 0.40
CA ALA A 135 0.55 -4.49 0.02
C ALA A 135 1.03 -5.85 -0.52
N GLU A 136 0.61 -6.96 0.09
CA GLU A 136 0.91 -8.32 -0.41
C GLU A 136 0.28 -8.55 -1.80
N ASP A 137 -0.98 -8.17 -1.97
CA ASP A 137 -1.68 -8.32 -3.25
C ASP A 137 -1.03 -7.48 -4.35
N ALA A 138 -0.57 -6.26 -4.02
CA ALA A 138 0.16 -5.41 -4.95
C ALA A 138 1.47 -6.06 -5.43
N ILE A 139 2.21 -6.70 -4.53
CA ILE A 139 3.44 -7.44 -4.84
C ILE A 139 3.15 -8.56 -5.83
N LYS A 140 2.16 -9.40 -5.52
CA LYS A 140 1.77 -10.52 -6.38
C LYS A 140 1.31 -10.05 -7.75
N ALA A 141 0.50 -8.99 -7.80
CA ALA A 141 0.01 -8.41 -9.04
C ALA A 141 1.15 -7.85 -9.90
N ALA A 142 2.14 -7.18 -9.29
CA ALA A 142 3.29 -6.64 -10.02
C ALA A 142 4.16 -7.75 -10.63
N ILE A 143 4.44 -8.82 -9.88
CA ILE A 143 5.19 -9.98 -10.37
C ILE A 143 4.41 -10.70 -11.47
N LYS A 144 3.10 -10.90 -11.28
CA LYS A 144 2.24 -11.52 -12.29
C LYS A 144 2.28 -10.73 -13.60
N ASN A 145 2.12 -9.41 -13.53
CA ASN A 145 2.17 -8.56 -14.71
C ASN A 145 3.52 -8.59 -15.41
N TYR A 146 4.63 -8.68 -14.66
CA TYR A 146 5.95 -8.86 -15.27
C TYR A 146 6.04 -10.18 -16.03
N LYS A 147 5.61 -11.30 -15.43
CA LYS A 147 5.59 -12.62 -16.10
C LYS A 147 4.75 -12.59 -17.38
N GLU A 148 3.55 -12.02 -17.32
CA GLU A 148 2.68 -11.85 -18.49
C GLU A 148 3.33 -11.02 -19.61
N LYS A 149 4.17 -10.03 -19.28
CA LYS A 149 4.93 -9.26 -20.26
C LYS A 149 6.05 -10.09 -20.90
N GLN A 150 6.77 -10.88 -20.10
CA GLN A 150 7.85 -11.75 -20.60
C GLN A 150 7.30 -12.86 -21.50
N ASP A 151 6.16 -13.46 -21.13
CA ASP A 151 5.50 -14.49 -21.94
C ASP A 151 5.06 -13.95 -23.31
N LYS A 152 4.52 -12.73 -23.35
CA LYS A 152 4.15 -12.06 -24.61
C LYS A 152 5.36 -11.73 -25.48
N ALA A 153 6.42 -11.20 -24.89
CA ALA A 153 7.66 -10.90 -25.62
C ALA A 153 8.25 -12.17 -26.25
N ASN A 154 8.24 -13.29 -25.52
CA ASN A 154 8.72 -14.57 -26.03
C ASN A 154 7.77 -15.16 -27.09
N GLY A 155 6.44 -15.03 -26.92
CA GLY A 155 5.46 -15.51 -27.89
C GLY A 155 5.52 -14.79 -29.24
N GLU A 156 5.65 -13.45 -29.23
CA GLU A 156 5.76 -12.64 -30.46
C GLU A 156 7.02 -12.97 -31.28
N THR A 157 8.11 -13.34 -30.61
CA THR A 157 9.31 -13.82 -31.33
C THR A 157 9.07 -15.13 -32.06
N VAL A 158 8.20 -16.02 -31.59
CA VAL A 158 7.93 -17.29 -32.26
C VAL A 158 7.03 -17.10 -33.50
N GLU A 159 5.99 -16.27 -33.40
CA GLU A 159 5.06 -16.02 -34.53
C GLU A 159 5.74 -15.29 -35.71
N THR A 160 6.69 -14.40 -35.41
CA THR A 160 7.44 -13.68 -36.46
C THR A 160 8.44 -14.59 -37.18
N ILE A 161 9.03 -15.58 -36.50
CA ILE A 161 9.92 -16.54 -37.16
C ILE A 161 9.12 -17.48 -38.08
N ASP A 162 7.95 -17.96 -37.65
CA ASP A 162 7.12 -18.88 -38.44
C ASP A 162 6.59 -18.20 -39.73
N SER A 163 6.14 -16.94 -39.63
CA SER A 163 5.69 -16.17 -40.80
C SER A 163 6.81 -15.76 -41.76
N THR A 164 8.01 -15.47 -41.24
CA THR A 164 9.20 -15.16 -42.08
C THR A 164 9.70 -16.41 -42.81
N TYR A 165 9.62 -17.59 -42.18
CA TYR A 165 10.10 -18.83 -42.78
C TYR A 165 9.25 -19.28 -43.98
N LEU A 166 7.94 -18.97 -44.00
CA LEU A 166 7.07 -19.33 -45.13
C LEU A 166 7.23 -18.46 -46.38
N HIS A 167 7.82 -17.27 -46.29
CA HIS A 167 8.02 -16.39 -47.46
C HIS A 167 9.39 -16.53 -48.15
N GLY A 168 10.26 -17.43 -47.66
CA GLY A 168 11.65 -17.53 -48.12
C GLY A 168 11.96 -18.54 -49.23
N ILE A 169 11.00 -19.37 -49.66
CA ILE A 169 11.24 -20.42 -50.68
C ILE A 169 10.31 -20.24 -51.87
N GLY A 170 10.59 -19.25 -52.71
CA GLY A 170 9.78 -19.00 -53.90
C GLY A 170 10.40 -18.02 -54.87
N SER A 171 11.56 -18.35 -55.43
CA SER A 171 12.09 -17.85 -56.71
C SER A 171 13.23 -18.77 -57.14
#